data_AF-A0A127ZAK3-F1
#
_entry.id   AF-A0A127ZAK3-F1
#
_cell.length_a   1.000
_cell.length_b   1.000
_cell.length_c   1.000
_cell.angle_alpha   90.00
_cell.angle_beta   90.00
_cell.angle_gamma   90.00
#
_symmetry.space_group_name_H-M   'P 1'
#
loop_
_entity.id
_entity.type
_entity.pdbx_description
1 polymer ?
#
loop_
_entity_poly.entity_id
_entity_poly.type
_entity_poly.pdbx_seq_one_letter_code
_entity_poly.pdbx_strand_id
1 'polypeptide(L)' 'MKATTPTDQQFYDALSPDLKRQVDAHRLAAQRKAAYAEQLKRAKEQDDSAPVWAEGAKARDLTPPPRI' A
#
# COMPACT_ATOMS: atom_id res chain seq x y z
N MET A 1 -31.33 -2.78 -24.91
CA MET A 1 -30.54 -1.60 -25.33
C MET A 1 -29.08 -1.97 -25.27
N LYS A 2 -28.32 -1.83 -26.36
CA LYS A 2 -26.87 -2.07 -26.33
C LYS A 2 -26.26 -0.97 -25.48
N ALA A 3 -25.54 -1.33 -24.42
CA ALA A 3 -24.86 -0.38 -23.56
C ALA A 3 -23.85 0.41 -24.40
N THR A 4 -24.12 1.69 -24.63
CA THR A 4 -23.24 2.62 -25.34
C THR A 4 -22.17 3.17 -24.40
N THR A 5 -21.67 2.35 -23.46
CA THR A 5 -20.61 2.79 -22.57
C THR A 5 -19.32 2.75 -23.37
N PRO A 6 -18.73 3.91 -23.72
CA PRO A 6 -17.44 3.92 -24.39
C PRO A 6 -16.41 3.25 -23.50
N THR A 7 -15.44 2.57 -24.11
CA THR A 7 -14.29 2.04 -23.36
C THR A 7 -13.49 3.20 -22.77
N ASP A 8 -12.72 2.95 -21.72
CA ASP A 8 -11.87 3.99 -21.10
C ASP A 8 -10.93 4.65 -22.12
N GLN A 9 -10.46 3.88 -23.11
CA GLN A 9 -9.65 4.38 -24.20
C GLN A 9 -10.45 5.28 -25.14
N GLN A 10 -11.65 4.86 -25.55
CA GLN A 10 -12.54 5.68 -26.39
C GLN A 10 -12.98 6.97 -25.69
N PHE A 11 -13.22 6.90 -24.38
CA PHE A 11 -13.51 8.07 -23.54
C PHE A 11 -12.33 9.02 -23.50
N TYR A 12 -11.12 8.50 -23.24
CA TYR A 12 -9.90 9.30 -23.22
C TYR A 12 -9.63 9.95 -24.58
N ASP A 13 -9.80 9.20 -25.67
CA ASP A 13 -9.53 9.69 -27.02
C ASP A 13 -10.47 10.81 -27.44
N ALA A 14 -11.72 10.80 -26.94
CA ALA A 14 -12.71 11.86 -27.14
C ALA A 14 -12.42 13.15 -26.34
N LEU A 15 -11.48 13.13 -25.39
CA LEU A 15 -11.12 14.33 -24.60
C LEU A 15 -10.33 15.34 -25.43
N SER A 16 -10.50 16.63 -25.08
CA SER A 16 -9.67 17.71 -25.60
C SER A 16 -8.21 17.54 -25.14
N PRO A 17 -7.24 18.12 -25.89
CA PRO A 17 -5.82 17.98 -25.53
C PRO A 17 -5.47 18.48 -24.13
N ASP A 18 -6.17 19.51 -23.63
CA ASP A 18 -5.95 20.05 -22.29
C ASP A 18 -6.42 19.07 -21.20
N LEU A 19 -7.61 18.47 -21.38
CA LEU A 19 -8.13 17.46 -20.46
C LEU A 19 -7.26 16.18 -20.45
N LYS A 20 -6.73 15.78 -21.61
CA LYS A 20 -5.76 14.67 -21.70
C LYS A 20 -4.53 14.92 -20.83
N ARG A 21 -3.95 16.13 -20.90
CA ARG A 21 -2.80 16.51 -20.06
C ARG A 21 -3.11 16.44 -18.57
N GLN A 22 -4.30 16.88 -18.16
CA GLN A 22 -4.73 16.81 -16.76
C GLN A 22 -4.90 15.36 -16.30
N VAL A 23 -5.53 14.51 -17.11
CA VAL A 23 -5.68 13.07 -16.82
C VAL A 23 -4.32 12.40 -16.72
N ASP A 24 -3.39 12.70 -17.63
CA ASP A 24 -2.03 12.15 -17.61
C ASP A 24 -1.25 12.60 -16.38
N ALA A 25 -1.34 13.89 -16.01
CA ALA A 25 -0.73 14.41 -14.79
C ALA A 25 -1.28 13.70 -13.54
N HIS A 26 -2.60 13.44 -13.49
CA HIS A 26 -3.21 12.70 -12.39
C HIS A 26 -2.79 11.23 -12.37
N ARG A 27 -2.76 10.55 -13.52
CA ARG A 27 -2.27 9.16 -13.64
C ARG A 27 -0.82 9.05 -13.17
N LEU A 28 0.02 9.98 -13.55
CA LEU A 28 1.43 10.02 -13.16
C LEU A 28 1.59 10.32 -11.65
N ALA A 29 0.79 11.22 -11.09
CA ALA A 29 0.75 11.47 -9.65
C ALA A 29 0.27 10.23 -8.88
N ALA A 30 -0.74 9.51 -9.38
CA ALA A 30 -1.25 8.28 -8.77
C ALA A 30 -0.20 7.17 -8.77
N GLN A 31 0.55 6.98 -9.86
CA GLN A 31 1.65 6.01 -9.91
C GLN A 31 2.73 6.30 -8.86
N ARG A 32 3.11 7.58 -8.70
CA ARG A 32 4.07 7.98 -7.66
C ARG A 32 3.56 7.69 -6.25
N LYS A 33 2.27 7.95 -5.98
CA LYS A 33 1.64 7.64 -4.69
C LYS A 33 1.56 6.13 -4.43
N ALA A 34 1.26 5.32 -5.44
CA ALA A 34 1.21 3.86 -5.30
C ALA A 34 2.57 3.27 -4.90
N ALA A 35 3.67 3.75 -5.50
CA ALA A 35 5.02 3.32 -5.12
C ALA A 35 5.35 3.65 -3.65
N TYR A 36 4.89 4.80 -3.15
CA TYR A 36 5.06 5.18 -1.75
C TYR A 36 4.14 4.38 -0.80
N ALA A 37 2.92 4.08 -1.23
CA ALA A 37 1.97 3.27 -0.45
C ALA A 37 2.48 1.83 -0.25
N GLU A 38 3.10 1.22 -1.26
CA GLU A 38 3.75 -0.09 -1.15
C GLU A 38 4.87 -0.10 -0.09
N GLN A 39 5.68 0.97 -0.06
CA GLN A 39 6.73 1.12 0.96
C GLN A 39 6.15 1.25 2.37
N LEU A 40 5.11 2.07 2.55
CA LEU A 40 4.42 2.22 3.84
C LEU A 40 3.74 0.92 4.29
N LYS A 41 3.13 0.18 3.35
CA LYS A 41 2.48 -1.10 3.64
C LYS A 41 3.50 -2.11 4.13
N ARG A 42 4.65 -2.23 3.45
CA ARG A 42 5.75 -3.11 3.87
C ARG A 42 6.30 -2.72 5.25
N ALA A 43 6.45 -1.42 5.53
CA ALA A 43 6.90 -0.96 6.84
C ALA A 43 5.90 -1.31 7.95
N LYS A 44 4.60 -1.18 7.69
CA LYS A 44 3.55 -1.54 8.66
C LYS A 44 3.48 -3.04 8.94
N GLU A 45 3.62 -3.88 7.92
CA GLU A 45 3.65 -5.35 8.07
C GLU A 45 4.86 -5.84 8.88
N GLN A 46 5.99 -5.12 8.84
CA GLN A 46 7.17 -5.45 9.65
C GLN A 46 7.04 -5.05 11.12
N ASP A 47 6.28 -3.99 11.43
CA ASP A 47 6.09 -3.52 12.82
C ASP A 47 5.14 -4.43 13.63
N ASP A 48 4.16 -5.06 12.96
CA ASP A 48 3.25 -6.03 13.59
C ASP A 48 3.93 -7.40 13.88
N SER A 49 5.10 -7.67 13.30
CA SER A 49 5.94 -8.81 13.69
C SER A 49 6.90 -8.36 14.78
N ALA A 50 6.53 -8.59 16.04
CA ALA A 50 7.43 -8.39 17.17
C ALA A 50 8.81 -9.02 16.86
N PRO A 51 9.93 -8.31 17.11
CA PRO A 51 11.24 -8.84 16.83
C PRO A 51 11.45 -10.20 17.51
N VAL A 52 12.13 -11.14 16.87
CA VAL A 52 12.36 -12.52 17.38
C VAL A 52 12.94 -12.55 18.80
N TRP A 53 13.68 -11.51 19.22
CA TRP A 53 14.22 -11.39 20.59
C TRP A 53 13.19 -11.02 21.66
N ALA A 54 12.04 -10.44 21.28
CA ALA A 54 10.96 -10.11 22.22
C ALA A 54 10.27 -11.36 22.79
N GLU A 55 10.29 -12.47 22.06
CA GLU A 55 9.73 -13.75 22.52
C GLU A 55 10.57 -14.37 23.66
N GLY A 56 11.90 -14.26 23.58
CA GLY A 56 12.82 -14.73 24.62
C GLY A 56 12.78 -13.94 25.93
N ALA A 57 12.36 -12.66 25.89
CA ALA A 57 12.23 -11.84 27.10
C ALA A 57 11.07 -12.32 27.99
N LYS A 58 9.93 -12.71 27.41
CA LYS A 58 8.76 -13.18 28.17
C LYS A 58 9.00 -14.52 28.89
N ALA A 59 9.83 -15.39 28.31
CA ALA A 59 10.18 -16.67 28.92
C ALA A 59 11.07 -16.53 30.16
N ARG A 60 11.90 -15.48 30.23
CA ARG A 60 12.82 -15.22 31.36
C ARG A 60 12.08 -14.72 32.60
N ASP A 61 11.01 -13.96 32.43
CA ASP A 61 10.25 -13.38 33.55
C ASP A 61 9.32 -14.38 34.25
N LEU A 62 9.02 -15.53 33.61
CA LEU A 62 8.10 -16.54 34.14
C LEU A 62 8.78 -17.68 34.91
N THR A 63 10.12 -17.67 35.02
CA THR A 63 10.85 -18.74 35.70
C THR A 63 11.29 -18.27 37.09
N PRO A 64 10.58 -18.62 38.18
CA PRO A 64 11.03 -18.29 39.53
C PRO A 64 12.31 -19.08 39.87
N PRO A 65 13.27 -18.48 40.60
CA PRO A 65 14.50 -19.16 40.96
C PRO A 65 14.21 -20.38 41.86
N PRO A 66 14.96 -21.49 41.70
CA PRO A 66 14.81 -22.65 42.58
C PRO A 66 15.13 -22.23 44.01
N ARG A 67 14.19 -22.50 44.93
CA ARG A 67 14.43 -22.35 46.37
C ARG A 67 15.36 -23.47 46.82
N ILE A 68 16.56 -23.10 47.24
CA ILE A 68 17.49 -23.95 48.02
C ILE A 68 17.17 -23.73 49.50
#